data_AF-A0A7S2HQY3-F1
#
_entry.id   AF-A0A7S2HQY3-F1
#
_cell.length_a   1.000
_cell.length_b   1.000
_cell.length_c   1.000
_cell.angle_alpha   90.00
_cell.angle_beta   90.00
_cell.angle_gamma   90.00
#
_symmetry.space_group_name_H-M   'P 1'
#
loop_
_entity.id
_entity.type
_entity.pdbx_description
1 polymer ?
#
loop_
_entity_poly.entity_id
_entity_poly.type
_entity_poly.pdbx_seq_one_letter_code
_entity_poly.pdbx_strand_id
1 'polypeptide(L)'
;FTLIVSVITVAMVANIWIVYTHWTTPPHPKFMFLPIRWFGIRLHLVSGTTEIVTGMVCWFLADSAVCTRAMAVASMAHCFSGFLLTPIVFGSKAVTTPGYIFVIVFKAIQAVNVYLNPDCYLRVLGLIATHTIYAWFRIAWMIFEVFRLIPEYSYTLALLSSGCLVCSLLGTWIVIMFFASLIVYNIAL
;
A
#
# COMPACT_ATOMS: atom_id res chain seq x y z
N PHE A 1 10.60 14.73 10.87
CA PHE A 1 11.19 14.42 9.55
C PHE A 1 12.04 13.14 9.59
N THR A 2 13.07 13.05 10.45
CA THR A 2 13.95 11.87 10.56
C THR A 2 13.21 10.55 10.78
N LEU A 3 12.24 10.52 11.70
CA LEU A 3 11.44 9.31 11.96
C LEU A 3 10.69 8.82 10.71
N ILE A 4 10.06 9.73 9.95
CA ILE A 4 9.29 9.39 8.74
C ILE A 4 10.20 8.74 7.70
N VAL A 5 11.37 9.36 7.46
CA VAL A 5 12.35 8.83 6.50
C VAL A 5 12.84 7.45 6.94
N SER A 6 13.19 7.27 8.22
CA SER A 6 13.64 5.95 8.73
C SER A 6 12.58 4.86 8.57
N VAL A 7 11.32 5.16 8.89
CA VAL A 7 10.20 4.22 8.75
C VAL A 7 9.98 3.85 7.27
N ILE A 8 10.06 4.82 6.36
CA ILE A 8 9.96 4.56 4.93
C ILE A 8 11.14 3.71 4.44
N THR A 9 12.37 4.03 4.84
CA THR A 9 13.57 3.29 4.43
C THR A 9 13.49 1.82 4.83
N VAL A 10 13.12 1.52 6.07
CA VAL A 10 12.94 0.13 6.53
C VAL A 10 11.91 -0.59 5.67
N ALA A 11 10.78 0.07 5.38
CA ALA A 11 9.72 -0.52 4.60
C ALA A 11 10.07 -0.67 3.11
N MET A 12 10.89 0.21 2.56
CA MET A 12 11.42 0.10 1.19
C MET A 12 12.35 -1.11 1.04
N VAL A 13 13.20 -1.38 2.03
CA VAL A 13 14.02 -2.61 2.06
C VAL A 13 13.13 -3.85 2.11
N ALA A 14 12.11 -3.85 2.98
CA ALA A 14 11.13 -4.94 3.04
C ALA A 14 10.37 -5.12 1.71
N ASN A 15 10.04 -4.02 1.02
CA ASN A 15 9.39 -4.06 -0.29
C ASN A 15 10.25 -4.75 -1.36
N ILE A 16 11.57 -4.62 -1.34
CA ILE A 16 12.45 -5.34 -2.28
C ILE A 16 12.26 -6.85 -2.11
N TRP A 17 12.27 -7.33 -0.87
CA TRP A 17 12.02 -8.74 -0.57
C TRP A 17 10.60 -9.18 -0.97
N ILE A 18 9.60 -8.36 -0.67
CA ILE A 18 8.20 -8.63 -1.05
C ILE A 18 8.07 -8.73 -2.58
N VAL A 19 8.61 -7.78 -3.33
CA VAL A 19 8.56 -7.81 -4.79
C VAL A 19 9.27 -9.05 -5.33
N TYR A 20 10.48 -9.34 -4.85
CA TYR A 20 11.22 -10.54 -5.23
C TYR A 20 10.37 -11.79 -5.04
N THR A 21 9.80 -11.99 -3.84
CA THR A 21 8.97 -13.16 -3.54
C THR A 21 7.72 -13.26 -4.42
N HIS A 22 7.08 -12.14 -4.78
CA HIS A 22 5.90 -12.13 -5.65
C HIS A 22 6.23 -12.39 -7.12
N TRP A 23 7.47 -12.12 -7.57
CA TRP A 23 7.94 -12.47 -8.91
C TRP A 23 8.39 -13.94 -9.01
N THR A 24 8.99 -14.48 -7.95
CA THR A 24 9.56 -15.84 -7.96
C THR A 24 8.60 -16.91 -7.45
N THR A 25 7.56 -16.53 -6.71
CA THR A 25 6.57 -17.48 -6.17
C THR A 25 5.26 -17.34 -6.94
N PRO A 26 4.66 -18.45 -7.39
CA PRO A 26 3.35 -18.40 -8.03
C PRO A 26 2.30 -17.70 -7.16
N PRO A 27 1.41 -16.88 -7.76
CA PRO A 27 0.34 -16.23 -7.01
C PRO A 27 -0.60 -17.27 -6.42
N HIS A 28 -1.18 -16.95 -5.26
CA HIS A 28 -2.14 -17.82 -4.59
C HIS A 28 -3.29 -18.25 -5.55
N PRO A 29 -3.75 -19.51 -5.53
CA PRO A 29 -4.76 -20.03 -6.48
C PRO A 29 -6.03 -19.17 -6.61
N LYS A 30 -6.41 -18.45 -5.53
CA LYS A 30 -7.55 -17.50 -5.54
C LYS A 30 -7.52 -16.46 -6.66
N PHE A 31 -6.34 -16.10 -7.16
CA PHE A 31 -6.15 -15.14 -8.25
C PHE A 31 -6.27 -15.80 -9.64
N MET A 32 -6.17 -17.13 -9.72
CA MET A 32 -6.13 -17.89 -10.97
C MET A 32 -7.52 -18.31 -11.47
N PHE A 33 -8.55 -18.22 -10.63
CA PHE A 33 -9.90 -18.71 -10.97
C PHE A 33 -10.66 -17.85 -11.98
N LEU A 34 -10.45 -16.53 -12.01
CA LEU A 34 -11.16 -15.62 -12.91
C LEU A 34 -10.16 -14.81 -13.74
N PRO A 35 -10.37 -14.64 -15.06
CA PRO A 35 -9.47 -13.87 -15.92
C PRO A 35 -9.21 -12.44 -15.41
N ILE A 36 -10.24 -11.78 -14.87
CA ILE A 36 -10.11 -10.44 -14.31
C ILE A 36 -9.18 -10.39 -13.08
N ARG A 37 -9.16 -11.45 -12.26
CA ARG A 37 -8.29 -11.55 -11.08
C ARG A 37 -6.85 -11.85 -11.49
N TRP A 38 -6.68 -12.69 -12.50
CA TRP A 38 -5.37 -12.99 -13.07
C TRP A 38 -4.76 -11.75 -13.72
N PHE A 39 -5.54 -11.02 -14.50
CA PHE A 39 -5.12 -9.73 -15.06
C PHE A 39 -4.80 -8.74 -13.94
N GLY A 40 -5.71 -8.61 -12.96
CA GLY A 40 -5.55 -7.73 -11.81
C GLY A 40 -4.26 -7.97 -11.05
N ILE A 41 -3.92 -9.23 -10.71
CA ILE A 41 -2.70 -9.52 -9.94
C ILE A 41 -1.42 -9.26 -10.75
N ARG A 42 -1.44 -9.49 -12.07
CA ARG A 42 -0.31 -9.18 -12.94
C ARG A 42 -0.10 -7.68 -13.08
N LEU A 43 -1.18 -6.93 -13.32
CA LEU A 43 -1.15 -5.47 -13.36
C LEU A 43 -0.66 -4.91 -12.03
N HIS A 44 -1.16 -5.43 -10.90
CA HIS A 44 -0.76 -5.03 -9.55
C HIS A 44 0.73 -5.23 -9.31
N LEU A 45 1.27 -6.40 -9.66
CA LEU A 45 2.70 -6.70 -9.50
C LEU A 45 3.59 -5.81 -10.38
N VAL A 46 3.25 -5.67 -11.67
CA VAL A 46 4.04 -4.86 -12.61
C VAL A 46 4.01 -3.39 -12.20
N SER A 47 2.81 -2.84 -11.98
CA SER A 47 2.66 -1.44 -11.58
C SER A 47 3.29 -1.14 -10.22
N GLY A 48 3.13 -2.02 -9.22
CA GLY A 48 3.78 -1.88 -7.93
C GLY A 48 5.30 -1.94 -8.02
N THR A 49 5.86 -2.84 -8.85
CA THR A 49 7.31 -2.91 -9.10
C THR A 49 7.81 -1.63 -9.76
N THR A 50 7.13 -1.15 -10.80
CA THR A 50 7.50 0.11 -11.49
C THR A 50 7.45 1.29 -10.53
N GLU A 51 6.43 1.38 -9.68
CA GLU A 51 6.29 2.44 -8.67
C GLU A 51 7.45 2.43 -7.67
N ILE A 52 7.85 1.24 -7.17
CA ILE A 52 8.99 1.08 -6.26
C ILE A 52 10.29 1.49 -6.95
N VAL A 53 10.55 1.01 -8.16
CA VAL A 53 11.79 1.31 -8.89
C VAL A 53 11.89 2.79 -9.23
N THR A 54 10.85 3.37 -9.82
CA THR A 54 10.82 4.80 -10.13
C THR A 54 10.88 5.67 -8.87
N GLY A 55 10.22 5.24 -7.79
CA GLY A 55 10.28 5.88 -6.48
C GLY A 55 11.63 5.77 -5.78
N MET A 56 12.52 4.84 -6.17
CA MET A 56 13.92 4.81 -5.71
C MET A 56 14.83 5.63 -6.62
N VAL A 57 14.68 5.47 -7.94
CA VAL A 57 15.55 6.11 -8.93
C VAL A 57 15.40 7.63 -8.91
N CYS A 58 14.19 8.16 -8.66
CA CYS A 58 13.94 9.61 -8.65
C CYS A 58 14.83 10.38 -7.68
N TRP A 59 15.35 9.74 -6.63
CA TRP A 59 16.20 10.35 -5.61
C TRP A 59 17.63 10.59 -6.06
N PHE A 60 18.07 9.90 -7.11
CA PHE A 60 19.44 9.96 -7.62
C PHE A 60 19.54 10.78 -8.91
N LEU A 61 18.43 11.35 -9.39
CA LEU A 61 18.37 12.18 -10.59
C LEU A 61 18.37 13.67 -10.22
N ALA A 62 19.14 14.47 -10.97
CA ALA A 62 19.14 15.92 -10.84
C ALA A 62 17.79 16.54 -11.27
N ASP A 63 17.19 15.99 -12.33
CA ASP A 63 15.81 16.26 -12.74
C ASP A 63 14.99 14.97 -12.55
N SER A 64 14.16 14.96 -11.52
CA SER A 64 13.36 13.80 -11.13
C SER A 64 11.93 13.86 -11.66
N ALA A 65 11.52 14.93 -12.34
CA ALA A 65 10.11 15.18 -12.65
C ALA A 65 9.47 14.08 -13.52
N VAL A 66 10.21 13.60 -14.53
CA VAL A 66 9.78 12.49 -15.40
C VAL A 66 9.61 11.21 -14.59
N CYS A 67 10.56 10.89 -13.72
CA CYS A 67 10.55 9.70 -12.88
C CYS A 67 9.38 9.75 -11.87
N THR A 68 9.16 10.91 -11.27
CA THR A 68 8.06 11.17 -10.33
C THR A 68 6.68 11.03 -11.00
N ARG A 69 6.53 11.53 -12.24
CA ARG A 69 5.29 11.35 -13.01
C ARG A 69 5.08 9.88 -13.40
N ALA A 70 6.13 9.18 -13.79
CA ALA A 70 6.05 7.74 -14.07
C ALA A 70 5.64 6.95 -12.83
N MET A 71 6.19 7.27 -11.66
CA MET A 71 5.79 6.70 -10.37
C MET A 71 4.30 6.94 -10.09
N ALA A 72 3.81 8.17 -10.29
CA ALA A 72 2.39 8.49 -10.08
C ALA A 72 1.46 7.71 -11.01
N VAL A 73 1.80 7.58 -12.30
CA VAL A 73 1.02 6.79 -13.27
C VAL A 73 1.02 5.31 -12.88
N ALA A 74 2.18 4.76 -12.51
CA ALA A 74 2.29 3.40 -12.02
C ALA A 74 1.44 3.19 -10.75
N SER A 75 1.46 4.14 -9.81
CA SER A 75 0.62 4.13 -8.62
C SER A 75 -0.87 4.09 -8.95
N MET A 76 -1.34 4.83 -9.96
CA MET A 76 -2.74 4.79 -10.37
C MET A 76 -3.15 3.41 -10.92
N ALA A 77 -2.31 2.79 -11.77
CA ALA A 77 -2.54 1.43 -12.24
C ALA A 77 -2.52 0.40 -11.09
N HIS A 78 -1.66 0.64 -10.10
CA HIS A 78 -1.56 -0.17 -8.89
C HIS A 78 -2.80 -0.04 -8.00
N CYS A 79 -3.34 1.17 -7.83
CA CYS A 79 -4.61 1.40 -7.13
C CYS A 79 -5.78 0.74 -7.85
N PHE A 80 -5.87 0.89 -9.18
CA PHE A 80 -6.93 0.29 -9.98
C PHE A 80 -6.94 -1.24 -9.87
N SER A 81 -5.79 -1.88 -10.05
CA SER A 81 -5.64 -3.33 -9.87
C SER A 81 -5.92 -3.77 -8.44
N GLY A 82 -5.50 -3.00 -7.43
CA GLY A 82 -5.83 -3.23 -6.03
C GLY A 82 -7.35 -3.25 -5.80
N PHE A 83 -8.08 -2.29 -6.39
CA PHE A 83 -9.54 -2.20 -6.27
C PHE A 83 -10.25 -3.43 -6.84
N LEU A 84 -9.81 -3.92 -8.00
CA LEU A 84 -10.35 -5.16 -8.61
C LEU A 84 -10.13 -6.39 -7.71
N LEU A 85 -9.08 -6.39 -6.89
CA LEU A 85 -8.70 -7.50 -6.01
C LEU A 85 -9.29 -7.37 -4.59
N THR A 86 -9.86 -6.22 -4.21
CA THR A 86 -10.43 -5.99 -2.88
C THR A 86 -11.49 -7.03 -2.45
N PRO A 87 -12.39 -7.53 -3.31
CA PRO A 87 -13.40 -8.51 -2.88
C PRO A 87 -12.84 -9.81 -2.30
N ILE A 88 -11.58 -10.16 -2.61
CA ILE A 88 -10.93 -11.42 -2.20
C ILE A 88 -9.90 -11.27 -1.08
N VAL A 89 -9.91 -10.14 -0.36
CA VAL A 89 -9.04 -9.92 0.82
C VAL A 89 -9.39 -10.89 1.96
N PHE A 90 -8.41 -11.23 2.80
CA PHE A 90 -8.63 -12.08 3.98
C PHE A 90 -8.94 -11.24 5.22
N GLY A 91 -9.21 -11.90 6.36
CA GLY A 91 -9.55 -11.27 7.64
C GLY A 91 -11.02 -10.90 7.76
N SER A 92 -11.34 -10.19 8.84
CA SER A 92 -12.68 -9.65 9.07
C SER A 92 -13.07 -8.63 7.99
N LYS A 93 -14.02 -8.99 7.12
CA LYS A 93 -14.48 -8.15 6.00
C LYS A 93 -15.03 -6.79 6.45
N ALA A 94 -15.58 -6.73 7.66
CA ALA A 94 -16.03 -5.50 8.32
C ALA A 94 -14.92 -4.45 8.49
N VAL A 95 -13.67 -4.90 8.62
CA VAL A 95 -12.50 -4.03 8.82
C VAL A 95 -11.64 -3.98 7.56
N THR A 96 -11.35 -5.14 6.96
CA THR A 96 -10.38 -5.23 5.89
C THR A 96 -10.89 -4.56 4.62
N THR A 97 -12.14 -4.81 4.21
CA THR A 97 -12.69 -4.23 2.98
C THR A 97 -12.66 -2.69 3.00
N PRO A 98 -13.25 -1.99 3.99
CA PRO A 98 -13.18 -0.53 4.02
C PRO A 98 -11.76 -0.01 4.23
N GLY A 99 -10.92 -0.70 5.01
CA GLY A 99 -9.52 -0.31 5.19
C GLY A 99 -8.71 -0.32 3.88
N TYR A 100 -8.87 -1.37 3.06
CA TYR A 100 -8.26 -1.43 1.73
C TYR A 100 -8.80 -0.33 0.82
N ILE A 101 -10.12 -0.14 0.77
CA ILE A 101 -10.74 0.90 -0.08
C ILE A 101 -10.23 2.29 0.30
N PHE A 102 -10.19 2.61 1.59
CA PHE A 102 -9.66 3.88 2.08
C PHE A 102 -8.23 4.12 1.59
N VAL A 103 -7.34 3.15 1.80
CA VAL A 103 -5.93 3.27 1.42
C VAL A 103 -5.78 3.41 -0.10
N ILE A 104 -6.54 2.64 -0.88
CA ILE A 104 -6.52 2.71 -2.36
C ILE A 104 -6.94 4.10 -2.84
N VAL A 105 -8.04 4.64 -2.30
CA VAL A 105 -8.55 5.97 -2.67
C VAL A 105 -7.56 7.04 -2.23
N PHE A 106 -7.08 6.99 -0.99
CA PHE A 106 -6.12 7.94 -0.46
C PHE A 106 -4.82 7.94 -1.27
N LYS A 107 -4.30 6.75 -1.63
CA LYS A 107 -3.13 6.60 -2.49
C LYS A 107 -3.37 7.16 -3.90
N ALA A 108 -4.55 6.95 -4.47
CA ALA A 108 -4.90 7.52 -5.78
C ALA A 108 -4.92 9.07 -5.74
N ILE A 109 -5.45 9.67 -4.67
CA ILE A 109 -5.40 11.12 -4.46
C ILE A 109 -3.94 11.61 -4.39
N GLN A 110 -3.09 10.91 -3.63
CA GLN A 110 -1.66 11.25 -3.53
C GLN A 110 -0.95 11.11 -4.88
N ALA A 111 -1.28 10.09 -5.68
CA ALA A 111 -0.71 9.90 -7.00
C ALA A 111 -1.07 11.05 -7.95
N VAL A 112 -2.32 11.48 -7.99
CA VAL A 112 -2.75 12.66 -8.77
C VAL A 112 -2.01 13.90 -8.29
N ASN A 113 -1.88 14.08 -6.98
CA ASN A 113 -1.20 15.23 -6.39
C ASN A 113 0.28 15.29 -6.79
N VAL A 114 0.98 14.15 -6.73
CA VAL A 114 2.37 13.99 -7.18
C VAL A 114 2.52 14.22 -8.68
N TYR A 115 1.60 13.70 -9.50
CA TYR A 115 1.64 13.91 -10.95
C TYR A 115 1.57 15.41 -11.32
N LEU A 116 0.68 16.14 -10.64
CA LEU A 116 0.49 17.58 -10.84
C LEU A 116 1.63 18.43 -10.26
N ASN A 117 2.40 17.91 -9.30
CA ASN A 117 3.43 18.65 -8.57
C ASN A 117 4.69 17.78 -8.40
N PRO A 118 5.33 17.40 -9.51
CA PRO A 118 6.38 16.39 -9.49
C PRO A 118 7.67 16.83 -8.78
N ASP A 119 7.86 18.14 -8.63
CA ASP A 119 9.04 18.71 -7.96
C ASP A 119 8.87 18.80 -6.42
N CYS A 120 7.66 18.51 -5.92
CA CYS A 120 7.39 18.59 -4.49
C CYS A 120 7.78 17.29 -3.77
N TYR A 121 8.99 17.29 -3.22
CA TYR A 121 9.55 16.21 -2.44
C TYR A 121 8.60 15.63 -1.37
N LEU A 122 7.91 16.49 -0.62
CA LEU A 122 7.02 16.03 0.47
C LEU A 122 5.83 15.22 -0.06
N ARG A 123 5.33 15.54 -1.25
CA ARG A 123 4.23 14.80 -1.90
C ARG A 123 4.72 13.44 -2.39
N VAL A 124 5.91 13.40 -2.99
CA VAL A 124 6.60 12.16 -3.39
C VAL A 124 6.79 11.25 -2.18
N LEU A 125 7.33 11.80 -1.08
CA LEU A 125 7.52 11.06 0.17
C LEU A 125 6.20 10.51 0.72
N GLY A 126 5.12 11.31 0.66
CA GLY A 126 3.79 10.87 1.08
C GLY A 126 3.23 9.72 0.25
N LEU A 127 3.45 9.74 -1.07
CA LEU A 127 3.05 8.65 -1.96
C LEU A 127 3.85 7.37 -1.69
N ILE A 128 5.16 7.48 -1.55
CA ILE A 128 6.05 6.35 -1.20
C ILE A 128 5.65 5.77 0.16
N ALA A 129 5.45 6.62 1.18
CA ALA A 129 4.98 6.18 2.49
C ALA A 129 3.66 5.40 2.38
N THR A 130 2.69 5.90 1.62
CA THR A 130 1.41 5.22 1.40
C THR A 130 1.61 3.86 0.72
N HIS A 131 2.51 3.77 -0.26
CA HIS A 131 2.85 2.50 -0.91
C HIS A 131 3.42 1.47 0.07
N THR A 132 4.22 1.91 1.04
CA THR A 132 4.87 1.01 2.01
C THR A 132 3.94 0.37 3.04
N ILE A 133 2.65 0.72 3.05
CA ILE A 133 1.68 0.15 3.99
C ILE A 133 1.60 -1.38 3.94
N TYR A 134 1.76 -1.98 2.76
CA TYR A 134 1.74 -3.44 2.63
C TYR A 134 3.01 -4.09 3.19
N ALA A 135 4.17 -3.43 3.13
CA ALA A 135 5.37 -3.90 3.82
C ALA A 135 5.16 -3.90 5.34
N TRP A 136 4.59 -2.83 5.88
CA TRP A 136 4.22 -2.78 7.30
C TRP A 136 3.19 -3.81 7.70
N PHE A 137 2.21 -4.07 6.83
CA PHE A 137 1.25 -5.16 7.02
C PHE A 137 1.97 -6.50 7.14
N ARG A 138 2.92 -6.81 6.25
CA ARG A 138 3.67 -8.08 6.29
C ARG A 138 4.57 -8.19 7.53
N ILE A 139 5.23 -7.11 7.93
CA ILE A 139 6.04 -7.06 9.15
C ILE A 139 5.16 -7.29 10.38
N ALA A 140 4.04 -6.55 10.51
CA ALA A 140 3.12 -6.69 11.63
C ALA A 140 2.50 -8.09 11.68
N TRP A 141 2.09 -8.64 10.53
CA TRP A 141 1.57 -10.00 10.46
C TRP A 141 2.60 -11.04 10.90
N MET A 142 3.85 -10.93 10.43
CA MET A 142 4.94 -11.82 10.86
C MET A 142 5.15 -11.76 12.38
N ILE A 143 5.13 -10.56 12.98
CA ILE A 143 5.24 -10.39 14.43
C ILE A 143 4.08 -11.10 15.13
N PHE A 144 2.83 -10.87 14.71
CA PHE A 144 1.67 -11.50 15.33
C PHE A 144 1.67 -13.03 15.22
N GLU A 145 2.13 -13.58 14.10
CA GLU A 145 2.23 -15.03 13.88
C GLU A 145 3.37 -15.67 14.70
N VAL A 146 4.57 -15.06 14.69
CA VAL A 146 5.75 -15.60 15.40
C VAL A 146 5.53 -15.62 16.91
N PHE A 147 5.01 -14.53 17.47
CA PHE A 147 4.76 -14.42 18.90
C PHE A 147 3.40 -15.01 19.32
N ARG A 148 2.59 -15.49 18.37
CA ARG A 148 1.25 -16.03 18.60
C ARG A 148 0.38 -15.13 19.49
N LEU A 149 0.47 -13.80 19.30
CA LEU A 149 -0.18 -12.84 20.19
C LEU A 149 -1.71 -13.01 20.17
N ILE A 150 -2.30 -13.05 18.97
CA ILE A 150 -3.74 -13.28 18.74
C ILE A 150 -3.90 -13.99 17.38
N PRO A 151 -3.72 -15.33 17.31
CA PRO A 151 -3.66 -16.07 16.05
C PRO A 151 -4.94 -15.97 15.22
N GLU A 152 -6.12 -15.87 15.84
CA GLU A 152 -7.39 -15.82 15.11
C GLU A 152 -7.60 -14.50 14.36
N TYR A 153 -6.97 -13.42 14.84
CA TYR A 153 -7.17 -12.07 14.32
C TYR A 153 -5.89 -11.44 13.77
N SER A 154 -4.81 -12.21 13.64
CA SER A 154 -3.47 -11.73 13.24
C SER A 154 -3.52 -10.90 11.94
N TYR A 155 -4.29 -11.35 10.95
CA TYR A 155 -4.46 -10.65 9.68
C TYR A 155 -5.14 -9.28 9.85
N THR A 156 -6.27 -9.24 10.58
CA THR A 156 -7.02 -8.00 10.80
C THR A 156 -6.23 -7.01 11.65
N LEU A 157 -5.54 -7.50 12.69
CA LEU A 157 -4.67 -6.67 13.52
C LEU A 157 -3.48 -6.13 12.74
N ALA A 158 -2.84 -6.94 11.89
CA ALA A 158 -1.76 -6.48 11.02
C ALA A 158 -2.23 -5.34 10.09
N LEU A 159 -3.44 -5.43 9.56
CA LEU A 159 -4.03 -4.36 8.75
C LEU A 159 -4.26 -3.10 9.57
N LEU A 160 -4.85 -3.21 10.76
CA LEU A 160 -5.08 -2.05 11.62
C LEU A 160 -3.77 -1.39 12.06
N SER A 161 -2.79 -2.18 12.51
CA SER A 161 -1.48 -1.68 12.94
C SER A 161 -0.74 -0.98 11.80
N SER A 162 -0.70 -1.59 10.61
CA SER A 162 -0.05 -0.98 9.44
C SER A 162 -0.78 0.28 8.95
N GLY A 163 -2.11 0.27 8.95
CA GLY A 163 -2.95 1.43 8.65
C GLY A 163 -2.68 2.58 9.61
N CYS A 164 -2.75 2.33 10.92
CA CYS A 164 -2.45 3.34 11.94
C CYS A 164 -1.04 3.90 11.80
N LEU A 165 -0.03 3.04 11.63
CA LEU A 165 1.35 3.45 11.48
C LEU A 165 1.51 4.39 10.28
N VAL A 166 1.15 3.94 9.08
CA VAL A 166 1.36 4.75 7.86
C VAL A 166 0.49 6.01 7.85
N CYS A 167 -0.78 5.92 8.26
CA CYS A 167 -1.64 7.10 8.33
C CYS A 167 -1.09 8.14 9.31
N SER A 168 -0.51 7.72 10.45
CA SER A 168 0.08 8.65 11.43
C SER A 168 1.29 9.41 10.88
N LEU A 169 2.08 8.79 9.98
CA LEU A 169 3.20 9.46 9.30
C LEU A 169 2.73 10.58 8.36
N LEU A 170 1.52 10.43 7.82
CA LEU A 170 0.93 11.35 6.84
C LEU A 170 0.06 12.43 7.52
N GLY A 171 -0.28 12.22 8.79
CA GLY A 171 -0.93 13.18 9.66
C GLY A 171 -2.01 12.55 10.52
N THR A 172 -2.18 13.05 11.75
CA THR A 172 -3.18 12.54 12.71
C THR A 172 -4.59 12.50 12.14
N TRP A 173 -4.97 13.48 11.31
CA TRP A 173 -6.27 13.52 10.65
C TRP A 173 -6.51 12.33 9.72
N ILE A 174 -5.48 11.81 9.08
CA ILE A 174 -5.60 10.64 8.19
C ILE A 174 -5.93 9.38 9.00
N VAL A 175 -5.43 9.27 10.24
CA VAL A 175 -5.81 8.18 11.15
C VAL A 175 -7.29 8.28 11.52
N ILE A 176 -7.77 9.48 11.84
CA ILE A 176 -9.18 9.72 12.15
C ILE A 176 -10.05 9.35 10.94
N MET A 177 -9.67 9.79 9.74
CA MET A 177 -10.39 9.44 8.52
C MET A 177 -10.36 7.94 8.22
N PHE A 178 -9.25 7.26 8.50
CA PHE A 178 -9.15 5.80 8.36
C PHE A 178 -10.18 5.11 9.26
N PHE A 179 -10.22 5.41 10.55
CA PHE A 179 -11.22 4.83 11.46
C PHE A 179 -12.66 5.25 11.13
N ALA A 180 -12.88 6.52 10.73
CA ALA A 180 -14.19 6.98 10.28
C ALA A 180 -14.67 6.17 9.08
N SER A 181 -13.79 5.84 8.12
CA SER A 181 -14.16 5.00 6.97
C SER A 181 -14.60 3.60 7.37
N LEU A 182 -13.98 3.02 8.41
CA LEU A 182 -14.39 1.72 8.96
C LEU A 182 -15.78 1.84 9.61
N ILE A 183 -15.99 2.86 10.43
CA ILE A 183 -17.27 3.07 11.14
C ILE A 183 -18.41 3.29 10.14
N VAL A 184 -18.23 4.19 9.18
CA VAL A 184 -19.26 4.49 8.15
C VAL A 184 -19.63 3.23 7.36
N TYR A 185 -18.64 2.43 6.96
CA TYR A 185 -18.90 1.18 6.24
C TYR A 185 -19.74 0.19 7.05
N ASN A 186 -19.51 0.11 8.36
CA ASN A 186 -20.24 -0.82 9.24
C ASN A 186 -21.61 -0.31 9.69
N ILE A 187 -21.88 1.00 9.60
CA ILE A 187 -23.23 1.56 9.86
C ILE A 187 -24.11 1.44 8.61
N ALA A 188 -23.50 1.52 7.42
CA ALA A 188 -24.23 1.47 6.15
C ALA A 188 -24.61 0.06 5.68
N LEU A 189 -24.11 -0.99 6.34
CA LEU A 189 -24.38 -2.41 6.07
C LEU A 189 -25.24 -3.01 7.18
#